data_AF-A0A068URY6-F1
#
_entry.id   AF-A0A068URY6-F1
#
_cell.length_a   1.000
_cell.length_b   1.000
_cell.length_c   1.000
_cell.angle_alpha   90.00
_cell.angle_beta   90.00
_cell.angle_gamma   90.00
#
_symmetry.space_group_name_H-M   'P 1'
#
loop_
_entity.id
_entity.type
_entity.pdbx_description
1 polymer ?
#
loop_
_entity_poly.entity_id
_entity_poly.type
_entity_poly.pdbx_seq_one_letter_code
_entity_poly.pdbx_strand_id
1 'polypeptide(L)'
;METGKLVVERVDGKSTATHCYSKYPLKFIIPNKVGPSQTDAVWIYTITYGGGIVLGDSIKCDISVKSLMLCSILWFLFCARIGSDALLAVIPDPVICFSTAKYSQTQVFKVFPSSSLLIVDWITSGRYGRGEKWDFELYKSTNNIFLEADEPLFLDTILLEQGKYSSIAERM
;
A
#
# COMPACT_ATOMS: atom_id res chain seq x y z
N MET A 1 17.80 3.58 -0.85
CA MET A 1 17.55 3.49 -2.31
C MET A 1 16.06 3.22 -2.51
N GLU A 2 15.47 3.81 -3.54
CA GLU A 2 14.06 3.64 -3.90
C GLU A 2 13.85 2.24 -4.52
N THR A 3 12.83 1.51 -4.05
CA THR A 3 12.57 0.12 -4.48
C THR A 3 11.54 0.07 -5.61
N GLY A 4 10.64 1.06 -5.68
CA GLY A 4 9.71 1.22 -6.78
C GLY A 4 9.32 2.67 -7.00
N LYS A 5 9.09 3.04 -8.26
CA LYS A 5 8.58 4.34 -8.66
C LYS A 5 7.54 4.17 -9.75
N LEU A 6 6.44 4.88 -9.62
CA LEU A 6 5.35 4.82 -10.60
C LEU A 6 4.76 6.21 -10.83
N VAL A 7 4.53 6.55 -12.09
CA VAL A 7 3.87 7.79 -12.48
C VAL A 7 2.75 7.48 -13.47
N VAL A 8 1.54 7.93 -13.14
CA VAL A 8 0.36 7.87 -14.00
C VAL A 8 -0.06 9.27 -14.38
N GLU A 9 -0.14 9.54 -15.67
CA GLU A 9 -0.47 10.85 -16.24
C GLU A 9 -1.56 10.69 -17.30
N ARG A 10 -2.16 11.82 -17.68
CA ARG A 10 -3.11 11.85 -18.79
C ARG A 10 -2.35 12.12 -20.09
N VAL A 11 -2.36 11.15 -20.99
CA VAL A 11 -1.73 11.20 -22.32
C VAL A 11 -2.82 10.98 -23.37
N ASP A 12 -2.92 11.88 -24.35
CA ASP A 12 -3.95 11.85 -25.40
C ASP A 12 -5.38 11.68 -24.87
N GLY A 13 -5.67 12.35 -23.74
CA GLY A 13 -6.98 12.32 -23.10
C GLY A 13 -7.26 11.08 -22.23
N LYS A 14 -6.33 10.12 -22.15
CA LYS A 14 -6.46 8.87 -21.38
C LYS A 14 -5.41 8.73 -20.27
N SER A 15 -5.78 8.06 -19.20
CA SER A 15 -4.89 7.71 -18.09
C SER A 15 -3.86 6.67 -18.56
N THR A 16 -2.57 6.99 -18.43
CA THR A 16 -1.46 6.16 -18.91
C THR A 16 -0.32 6.14 -17.88
N ALA A 17 0.24 4.96 -17.60
CA ALA A 17 1.46 4.85 -16.81
C ALA A 17 2.67 5.28 -17.66
N THR A 18 3.23 6.46 -17.37
CA THR A 18 4.35 7.03 -18.14
C THR A 18 5.70 6.58 -17.61
N HIS A 19 5.79 6.27 -16.31
CA HIS A 19 7.01 5.76 -15.69
C HIS A 19 6.68 4.61 -14.76
N CYS A 20 7.41 3.50 -14.88
CA CYS A 20 7.25 2.33 -14.03
C CYS A 20 8.61 1.69 -13.80
N TYR A 21 9.12 1.82 -12.57
CA TYR A 21 10.36 1.22 -12.12
C TYR A 21 10.08 0.36 -10.89
N SER A 22 10.65 -0.83 -10.85
CA SER A 22 10.60 -1.70 -9.67
C SER A 22 11.86 -2.54 -9.59
N LYS A 23 12.31 -2.82 -8.37
CA LYS A 23 13.44 -3.69 -8.07
C LYS A 23 13.03 -4.66 -6.98
N TYR A 24 13.69 -5.83 -6.94
CA TYR A 24 13.55 -6.82 -5.88
C TYR A 24 13.47 -6.16 -4.48
N PRO A 25 12.51 -6.58 -3.64
CA PRO A 25 11.57 -7.69 -3.84
C PRO A 25 10.27 -7.32 -4.59
N LEU A 26 10.09 -6.08 -5.05
CA LEU A 26 8.86 -5.55 -5.66
C LEU A 26 8.85 -5.70 -7.19
N LYS A 27 7.67 -5.95 -7.76
CA LYS A 27 7.40 -5.80 -9.20
C LYS A 27 6.03 -5.17 -9.44
N PHE A 28 5.94 -4.30 -10.44
CA PHE A 28 4.68 -3.79 -10.96
C PHE A 28 4.26 -4.54 -12.23
N ILE A 29 2.97 -4.85 -12.32
CA ILE A 29 2.32 -5.39 -13.52
C ILE A 29 1.19 -4.46 -13.90
N ILE A 30 1.20 -3.99 -15.15
CA ILE A 30 0.23 -3.02 -15.67
C ILE A 30 -0.49 -3.69 -16.87
N PRO A 31 -1.62 -4.36 -16.63
CA PRO A 31 -2.41 -4.97 -17.70
C PRO A 31 -3.21 -3.92 -18.49
N ASN A 32 -3.39 -4.19 -19.79
CA ASN A 32 -4.04 -3.26 -20.73
C ASN A 32 -5.57 -3.43 -20.84
N LYS A 33 -6.17 -4.49 -20.24
CA LYS A 33 -7.59 -4.86 -20.46
C LYS A 33 -8.24 -5.44 -19.20
N VAL A 34 -8.38 -4.64 -18.15
CA VAL A 34 -9.01 -5.10 -16.89
C VAL A 34 -10.48 -4.70 -16.79
N GLY A 35 -10.89 -3.63 -17.46
CA GLY A 35 -12.27 -3.12 -17.43
C GLY A 35 -12.88 -2.91 -18.82
N PRO A 36 -14.15 -2.48 -18.87
CA PRO A 36 -14.81 -2.08 -20.11
C PRO A 36 -14.02 -0.99 -20.84
N SER A 37 -14.10 -0.96 -22.17
CA SER A 37 -13.36 0.00 -23.00
C SER A 37 -13.72 1.48 -22.77
N GLN A 38 -14.81 1.73 -22.05
CA GLN A 38 -15.30 3.07 -21.71
C GLN A 38 -14.70 3.60 -20.41
N THR A 39 -14.09 2.73 -19.58
CA THR A 39 -13.47 3.12 -18.32
C THR A 39 -12.04 3.59 -18.56
N ASP A 40 -11.77 4.86 -18.29
CA ASP A 40 -10.41 5.42 -18.31
C ASP A 40 -9.75 5.20 -16.95
N ALA A 41 -9.03 4.09 -16.78
CA ALA A 41 -8.30 3.80 -15.55
C ALA A 41 -7.06 2.95 -15.83
N VAL A 42 -5.96 3.27 -15.14
CA VAL A 42 -4.77 2.42 -15.12
C VAL A 42 -4.88 1.44 -13.95
N TRP A 43 -4.77 0.15 -14.28
CA TRP A 43 -4.79 -0.95 -13.30
C TRP A 43 -3.38 -1.40 -13.03
N ILE A 44 -3.04 -1.52 -11.74
CA ILE A 44 -1.70 -1.90 -11.35
C ILE A 44 -1.78 -2.96 -10.26
N TYR A 45 -1.13 -4.07 -10.56
CA TYR A 45 -0.93 -5.17 -9.65
C TYR A 45 0.51 -5.12 -9.16
N THR A 46 0.66 -5.07 -7.85
CA THR A 46 1.98 -5.25 -7.22
C THR A 46 2.15 -6.71 -6.85
N ILE A 47 3.36 -7.22 -7.05
CA ILE A 47 3.74 -8.54 -6.55
C ILE A 47 5.07 -8.42 -5.80
N THR A 48 5.20 -9.24 -4.76
CA THR A 48 6.49 -9.50 -4.13
C THR A 48 6.99 -10.87 -4.60
N TYR A 49 8.27 -10.95 -4.93
CA TYR A 49 8.87 -12.23 -5.33
C TYR A 49 9.12 -13.10 -4.09
N GLY A 50 8.57 -14.31 -4.06
CA GLY A 50 8.85 -15.30 -3.02
C GLY A 50 7.66 -15.62 -2.11
N GLY A 51 7.93 -16.22 -0.96
CA GLY A 51 6.92 -16.66 0.02
C GLY A 51 6.47 -15.58 1.00
N GLY A 52 6.77 -14.31 0.72
CA GLY A 52 6.59 -13.19 1.63
C GLY A 52 7.86 -12.37 1.79
N ILE A 53 7.83 -11.45 2.76
CA ILE A 53 8.91 -10.50 3.01
C ILE A 53 9.71 -10.99 4.23
N VAL A 54 11.04 -10.94 4.15
CA VAL A 54 11.93 -11.54 5.14
C VAL A 54 12.70 -10.51 5.95
N LEU A 55 13.40 -10.97 6.99
CA LEU A 55 14.19 -10.10 7.86
C LEU A 55 15.24 -9.32 7.04
N GLY A 56 15.23 -7.99 7.21
CA GLY A 56 16.16 -7.08 6.53
C GLY A 56 15.61 -6.48 5.23
N ASP A 57 14.49 -6.98 4.71
CA ASP A 57 13.85 -6.36 3.55
C ASP A 57 13.27 -4.98 3.91
N SER A 58 13.43 -4.04 2.98
CA SER A 58 12.84 -2.71 3.06
C SER A 58 12.36 -2.29 1.68
N ILE A 59 11.06 -2.06 1.55
CA ILE A 59 10.43 -1.63 0.30
C ILE A 59 10.02 -0.17 0.46
N LYS A 60 10.53 0.68 -0.43
CA LYS A 60 10.13 2.08 -0.55
C LYS A 60 9.54 2.33 -1.93
N CYS A 61 8.32 2.86 -1.97
CA CYS A 61 7.59 3.14 -3.18
C CYS A 61 7.13 4.60 -3.23
N ASP A 62 7.40 5.29 -4.35
CA ASP A 62 6.85 6.61 -4.66
C ASP A 62 5.89 6.49 -5.84
N ILE A 63 4.65 6.95 -5.64
CA ILE A 63 3.61 6.98 -6.66
C ILE A 63 3.16 8.42 -6.88
N SER A 64 3.12 8.85 -8.13
CA SER A 64 2.50 10.11 -8.52
C SER A 64 1.36 9.85 -9.48
N VAL A 65 0.18 10.34 -9.13
CA VAL A 65 -1.06 10.14 -9.88
C VAL A 65 -1.61 11.50 -10.28
N LYS A 66 -1.67 11.77 -11.58
CA LYS A 66 -2.29 12.98 -12.16
C LYS A 66 -3.57 12.68 -12.93
N SER A 67 -4.09 11.45 -12.84
CA SER A 67 -5.32 11.02 -13.51
C SER A 67 -5.97 9.84 -12.76
N LEU A 68 -6.88 9.09 -13.37
CA LEU A 68 -7.57 7.98 -12.70
C LEU A 68 -6.67 6.73 -12.62
N MET A 69 -6.44 6.23 -11.40
CA MET A 69 -5.64 5.04 -11.15
C MET A 69 -6.29 4.13 -10.10
N LEU A 70 -6.41 2.84 -10.42
CA LEU A 70 -6.82 1.81 -9.47
C LEU A 70 -5.66 0.84 -9.25
N CYS A 71 -5.27 0.68 -7.98
CA CYS A 71 -4.07 -0.04 -7.62
C CYS A 71 -4.37 -1.08 -6.55
N SER A 72 -3.98 -2.33 -6.80
CA SER A 72 -3.93 -3.38 -5.79
C SER A 72 -2.47 -3.50 -5.31
N ILE A 73 -2.19 -2.97 -4.12
CA ILE A 73 -0.81 -2.71 -3.66
C ILE A 73 -0.46 -3.56 -2.46
N LEU A 74 0.73 -4.15 -2.38
CA LEU A 74 1.29 -4.74 -1.17
C LEU A 74 2.53 -3.94 -0.66
N TRP A 75 2.32 -3.12 0.38
CA TRP A 75 3.15 -2.91 1.60
C TRP A 75 4.48 -2.09 1.66
N PHE A 76 4.84 -1.80 2.93
CA PHE A 76 6.03 -1.19 3.61
C PHE A 76 6.14 0.34 3.76
N LEU A 77 6.78 1.07 2.84
CA LEU A 77 6.89 2.52 2.93
C LEU A 77 6.37 3.12 1.62
N PHE A 78 5.22 3.76 1.71
CA PHE A 78 4.43 4.17 0.58
C PHE A 78 4.24 5.68 0.61
N CYS A 79 4.64 6.38 -0.44
CA CYS A 79 4.33 7.79 -0.63
C CYS A 79 3.51 7.94 -1.91
N ALA A 80 2.29 8.46 -1.82
CA ALA A 80 1.47 8.80 -2.97
C ALA A 80 1.21 10.30 -3.02
N ARG A 81 1.36 10.88 -4.22
CA ARG A 81 0.94 12.25 -4.52
C ARG A 81 -0.20 12.20 -5.54
N ILE A 82 -1.36 12.73 -5.16
CA ILE A 82 -2.58 12.71 -5.96
C ILE A 82 -2.88 14.14 -6.41
N GLY A 83 -2.82 14.37 -7.71
CA GLY A 83 -3.08 15.67 -8.33
C GLY A 83 -4.55 16.06 -8.34
N SER A 84 -4.84 17.27 -8.81
CA SER A 84 -6.20 17.78 -9.00
C SER A 84 -7.04 16.85 -9.88
N ASP A 85 -8.27 16.58 -9.44
CA ASP A 85 -9.26 15.76 -10.15
C ASP A 85 -8.79 14.33 -10.48
N ALA A 86 -7.74 13.87 -9.81
CA ALA A 86 -7.23 12.51 -9.89
C ALA A 86 -7.85 11.62 -8.81
N LEU A 87 -7.90 10.32 -9.10
CA LEU A 87 -8.36 9.30 -8.15
C LEU A 87 -7.27 8.25 -7.98
N LEU A 88 -6.96 7.94 -6.72
CA LEU A 88 -6.16 6.78 -6.36
C LEU A 88 -6.98 5.86 -5.45
N ALA A 89 -7.19 4.63 -5.88
CA ALA A 89 -7.69 3.56 -5.04
C ALA A 89 -6.55 2.57 -4.71
N VAL A 90 -6.32 2.32 -3.42
CA VAL A 90 -5.31 1.38 -2.91
C VAL A 90 -6.02 0.25 -2.17
N ILE A 91 -6.02 -0.94 -2.77
CA ILE A 91 -6.73 -2.12 -2.26
C ILE A 91 -5.73 -3.28 -2.14
N PRO A 92 -4.93 -3.35 -1.05
CA PRO A 92 -3.94 -4.39 -0.81
C PRO A 92 -4.58 -5.76 -0.57
N ASP A 93 -3.83 -6.85 -0.71
CA ASP A 93 -4.16 -8.09 0.00
C ASP A 93 -3.87 -7.91 1.51
N PRO A 94 -4.60 -8.60 2.39
CA PRO A 94 -4.44 -8.40 3.83
C PRO A 94 -3.07 -8.88 4.31
N VAL A 95 -2.48 -8.16 5.26
CA VAL A 95 -1.22 -8.63 5.85
C VAL A 95 -1.47 -9.91 6.61
N ILE A 96 -0.57 -10.85 6.37
CA ILE A 96 -0.51 -12.11 7.07
C ILE A 96 0.84 -12.15 7.77
N CYS A 97 0.88 -11.76 9.03
CA CYS A 97 2.08 -11.88 9.84
C CYS A 97 2.29 -13.35 10.25
N PHE A 98 3.49 -13.86 10.01
CA PHE A 98 3.89 -15.21 10.43
C PHE A 98 4.26 -15.18 11.91
N SER A 99 4.29 -16.36 12.55
CA SER A 99 4.83 -16.48 13.90
C SER A 99 6.20 -15.80 14.02
N THR A 100 6.41 -15.10 15.13
CA THR A 100 7.60 -14.29 15.46
C THR A 100 7.89 -13.07 14.57
N ALA A 101 7.04 -12.76 13.60
CA ALA A 101 7.28 -11.67 12.66
C ALA A 101 7.28 -10.29 13.36
N LYS A 102 8.17 -9.41 12.91
CA LYS A 102 8.19 -7.98 13.26
C LYS A 102 7.98 -7.17 11.99
N TYR A 103 6.79 -6.62 11.85
CA TYR A 103 6.33 -5.93 10.66
C TYR A 103 5.98 -4.47 10.98
N SER A 104 6.47 -3.54 10.17
CA SER A 104 6.09 -2.13 10.27
C SER A 104 5.85 -1.57 8.88
N GLN A 105 4.74 -0.85 8.70
CA GLN A 105 4.48 -0.04 7.53
C GLN A 105 4.15 1.41 7.84
N THR A 106 4.41 2.27 6.86
CA THR A 106 3.99 3.66 6.88
C THR A 106 3.55 4.07 5.49
N GLN A 107 2.33 4.55 5.39
CA GLN A 107 1.73 5.06 4.17
C GLN A 107 1.49 6.55 4.32
N VAL A 108 1.95 7.33 3.35
CA VAL A 108 1.85 8.78 3.31
C VAL A 108 1.16 9.17 2.03
N PHE A 109 0.05 9.88 2.14
CA PHE A 109 -0.74 10.38 1.02
C PHE A 109 -0.73 11.90 1.05
N LYS A 110 -0.33 12.53 -0.06
CA LYS A 110 -0.48 13.95 -0.30
C LYS A 110 -1.58 14.14 -1.32
N VAL A 111 -2.67 14.76 -0.92
CA VAL A 111 -3.92 14.83 -1.70
C VAL A 111 -4.25 16.28 -2.05
N PHE A 112 -4.63 16.52 -3.31
CA PHE A 112 -5.17 17.80 -3.72
C PHE A 112 -6.62 17.96 -3.21
N PRO A 113 -7.11 19.17 -2.88
CA PRO A 113 -8.48 19.35 -2.40
C PRO A 113 -9.59 18.80 -3.30
N SER A 114 -9.37 18.77 -4.62
CA SER A 114 -10.31 18.18 -5.59
C SER A 114 -10.06 16.71 -5.94
N SER A 115 -9.07 16.08 -5.30
CA SER A 115 -8.72 14.67 -5.56
C SER A 115 -9.60 13.71 -4.76
N SER A 116 -9.57 12.43 -5.16
CA SER A 116 -10.24 11.34 -4.45
C SER A 116 -9.25 10.25 -4.06
N LEU A 117 -9.35 9.78 -2.82
CA LEU A 117 -8.52 8.72 -2.27
C LEU A 117 -9.40 7.64 -1.64
N LEU A 118 -9.21 6.38 -2.04
CA LEU A 118 -9.74 5.21 -1.37
C LEU A 118 -8.58 4.36 -0.88
N ILE A 119 -8.57 4.03 0.41
CA ILE A 119 -7.56 3.14 1.01
C ILE A 119 -8.25 2.03 1.77
N VAL A 120 -7.73 0.81 1.61
CA VAL A 120 -8.06 -0.32 2.48
C VAL A 120 -6.77 -0.69 3.21
N ASP A 121 -6.83 -0.72 4.54
CA ASP A 121 -5.77 -1.25 5.40
C ASP A 121 -6.37 -2.35 6.27
N TRP A 122 -5.85 -3.56 6.10
CA TRP A 122 -6.41 -4.75 6.75
C TRP A 122 -5.32 -5.78 7.05
N ILE A 123 -5.52 -6.49 8.15
CA ILE A 123 -4.64 -7.52 8.69
C ILE A 123 -5.46 -8.75 9.04
N THR A 124 -4.88 -9.93 8.85
CA THR A 124 -5.41 -11.20 9.38
C THR A 124 -4.73 -11.54 10.71
N SER A 125 -5.34 -12.42 11.51
CA SER A 125 -4.72 -12.92 12.73
C SER A 125 -3.42 -13.71 12.50
N GLY A 126 -3.04 -13.99 11.25
CA GLY A 126 -1.89 -14.79 10.89
C GLY A 126 -2.28 -15.95 9.99
N ARG A 127 -1.46 -16.99 9.93
CA ARG A 127 -1.73 -18.17 9.11
C ARG A 127 -2.73 -19.08 9.84
N TYR A 128 -4.00 -18.67 9.84
CA TYR A 128 -5.09 -19.38 10.54
C TYR A 128 -5.13 -20.89 10.21
N GLY A 129 -4.97 -21.25 8.93
CA GLY A 129 -4.96 -22.66 8.48
C GLY A 129 -3.74 -23.48 8.96
N ARG A 130 -2.71 -22.84 9.49
CA ARG A 130 -1.54 -23.48 10.14
C ARG A 130 -1.58 -23.39 11.67
N GLY A 131 -2.67 -22.86 12.24
CA GLY A 131 -2.82 -22.65 13.67
C GLY A 131 -2.16 -21.38 14.21
N GLU A 132 -1.51 -20.59 13.35
CA GLU A 132 -0.86 -19.34 13.78
C GLU A 132 -1.90 -18.23 13.92
N LYS A 133 -2.15 -17.79 15.16
CA LYS A 133 -3.19 -16.80 15.50
C LYS A 133 -2.66 -15.82 16.52
N TRP A 134 -2.33 -14.63 16.05
CA TRP A 134 -1.73 -13.54 16.81
C TRP A 134 -0.36 -13.91 17.39
N ASP A 135 0.37 -14.81 16.73
CA ASP A 135 1.68 -15.35 17.17
C ASP A 135 2.88 -14.53 16.67
N PHE A 136 2.66 -13.39 16.02
CA PHE A 136 3.71 -12.46 15.60
C PHE A 136 4.18 -11.60 16.78
N GLU A 137 5.40 -11.07 16.71
CA GLU A 137 5.96 -10.24 17.78
C GLU A 137 5.45 -8.80 17.73
N LEU A 138 5.38 -8.22 16.52
CA LEU A 138 5.00 -6.83 16.31
C LEU A 138 4.35 -6.65 14.92
N TYR A 139 3.20 -5.98 14.91
CA TYR A 139 2.61 -5.38 13.73
C TYR A 139 2.38 -3.90 14.01
N LYS A 140 2.94 -3.04 13.17
CA LYS A 140 2.68 -1.60 13.17
C LYS A 140 2.23 -1.15 11.78
N SER A 141 1.08 -0.50 11.71
CA SER A 141 0.63 0.22 10.52
C SER A 141 0.44 1.69 10.86
N THR A 142 0.87 2.58 9.98
CA THR A 142 0.67 4.02 10.13
C THR A 142 0.18 4.58 8.80
N ASN A 143 -0.97 5.26 8.82
CA ASN A 143 -1.57 5.92 7.66
C ASN A 143 -1.62 7.43 7.91
N ASN A 144 -0.90 8.19 7.09
CA ASN A 144 -0.88 9.64 7.19
C ASN A 144 -1.36 10.26 5.88
N ILE A 145 -2.38 11.11 5.95
CA ILE A 145 -2.98 11.81 4.82
C ILE A 145 -2.84 13.30 5.07
N PHE A 146 -2.26 14.01 4.10
CA PHE A 146 -1.98 15.44 4.15
C PHE A 146 -2.56 16.14 2.92
N LEU A 147 -2.94 17.41 3.08
CA LEU A 147 -3.19 18.32 1.96
C LEU A 147 -1.86 18.89 1.42
N GLU A 148 -1.88 19.56 0.26
CA GLU A 148 -0.67 20.09 -0.41
C GLU A 148 0.22 20.99 0.46
N ALA A 149 -0.34 21.68 1.46
CA ALA A 149 0.40 22.54 2.40
C ALA A 149 1.02 21.78 3.59
N ASP A 150 1.15 20.46 3.49
CA ASP A 150 1.55 19.54 4.58
C ASP A 150 0.62 19.64 5.82
N GLU A 151 -0.61 20.11 5.62
CA GLU A 151 -1.65 20.14 6.64
C GLU A 151 -2.23 18.73 6.83
N PRO A 152 -2.25 18.18 8.05
CA PRO A 152 -2.75 16.84 8.31
C PRO A 152 -4.28 16.79 8.17
N LEU A 153 -4.77 15.87 7.34
CA LEU A 153 -6.19 15.59 7.16
C LEU A 153 -6.63 14.36 7.97
N PHE A 154 -5.79 13.33 8.01
CA PHE A 154 -6.06 12.09 8.75
C PHE A 154 -4.74 11.42 9.14
N LEU A 155 -4.61 11.04 10.41
CA LEU A 155 -3.45 10.35 10.94
C LEU A 155 -3.96 9.16 11.76
N ASP A 156 -3.49 7.96 11.42
CA ASP A 156 -3.86 6.72 12.09
C ASP A 156 -2.61 5.88 12.36
N THR A 157 -2.64 5.14 13.46
CA THR A 157 -1.61 4.15 13.77
C THR A 157 -2.21 2.99 14.54
N ILE A 158 -2.03 1.80 13.98
CA ILE A 158 -2.34 0.52 14.63
C ILE A 158 -1.03 -0.07 15.13
N LEU A 159 -0.98 -0.43 16.41
CA LEU A 159 0.14 -1.12 17.03
C LEU A 159 -0.35 -2.37 17.77
N LEU A 160 0.11 -3.53 17.32
CA LEU A 160 -0.09 -4.81 17.98
C LEU A 160 1.29 -5.37 18.33
N GLU A 161 1.60 -5.49 19.62
CA GLU A 161 2.90 -5.98 20.10
C GLU A 161 2.69 -7.01 21.21
N GLN A 162 3.53 -8.04 21.26
CA GLN A 162 3.53 -8.97 22.38
C GLN A 162 3.95 -8.25 23.66
N GLY A 163 3.07 -8.23 24.65
CA GLY A 163 3.35 -7.64 25.95
C GLY A 163 4.03 -8.65 26.87
N LYS A 164 4.77 -8.16 27.85
CA LYS A 164 5.34 -9.01 28.92
C LYS A 164 4.28 -9.72 29.77
N TYR A 165 3.09 -9.12 29.87
CA TYR A 165 2.02 -9.55 30.78
C TYR A 165 0.69 -9.83 30.06
N SER A 166 0.57 -9.48 28.78
CA SER A 166 -0.60 -9.83 27.96
C SER A 166 -0.16 -10.02 26.51
N SER A 167 -0.61 -11.12 25.92
CA SER A 167 -0.41 -11.44 24.52
C SER A 167 -1.32 -10.61 23.62
N ILE A 168 -1.02 -10.56 22.32
CA ILE A 168 -1.92 -9.95 21.34
C ILE A 168 -3.26 -10.70 21.31
N ALA A 169 -3.23 -12.03 21.41
CA ALA A 169 -4.41 -12.89 21.39
C ALA A 169 -5.40 -12.60 22.53
N GLU A 170 -4.92 -12.22 23.71
CA GLU A 170 -5.78 -11.89 24.86
C GLU A 170 -6.48 -10.53 24.73
N ARG A 171 -6.00 -9.65 23.84
CA ARG A 171 -6.53 -8.29 23.65
C ARG A 171 -7.46 -8.15 22.44
N MET A 172 -7.58 -9.19 21.61
CA MET A 172 -8.38 -9.23 20.37
C MET A 172 -9.53 -10.22 20.51
#